data_AF-A0A1H8AWL1-F1
#
_entry.id   AF-A0A1H8AWL1-F1
#
_cell.length_a   1.000
_cell.length_b   1.000
_cell.length_c   1.000
_cell.angle_alpha   90.00
_cell.angle_beta   90.00
_cell.angle_gamma   90.00
#
_symmetry.space_group_name_H-M   'P 1'
#
loop_
_entity.id
_entity.type
_entity.pdbx_description
1 polymer ?
#
loop_
_entity_poly.entity_id
_entity_poly.type
_entity_poly.pdbx_seq_one_letter_code
_entity_poly.pdbx_strand_id
1 'polypeptide(L)'
;MRKIFLRFAMITVFLLCESVAPSILKYAHSFKIPDTDQRRCFQALYPYDEITCPASGNPLAQDGSYITYPLSYTDNGNGTVSDNNTGLTWQRKDDSKTRTWADASTYCANLKLGNHDDWRLPSMDELMSIVDYAIPAPGPTIHSFFKNTKASEYWTTAYRSVNFNDGAVYYYSRGQHYVRCVRGTQWQQEFLDMGNGTVTDLRTRLRWQQGEPGSMTWDKALSYCEGLSLAHL
;
A
#
# COMPACT_ATOMS: atom_id res chain seq x y z
N MET A 1 -59.62 -52.39 24.48
CA MET A 1 -58.21 -52.54 24.04
C MET A 1 -57.93 -51.60 22.89
N ARG A 2 -57.29 -50.44 23.13
CA ARG A 2 -56.56 -49.66 22.11
C ARG A 2 -55.37 -49.01 22.82
N LYS A 3 -54.17 -49.50 22.49
CA LYS A 3 -52.89 -49.04 23.01
C LYS A 3 -52.50 -47.73 22.30
N ILE A 4 -52.14 -46.73 23.09
CA ILE A 4 -51.51 -45.48 22.68
C ILE A 4 -50.06 -45.80 22.29
N PHE A 5 -49.65 -45.46 21.07
CA PHE A 5 -48.24 -45.46 20.66
C PHE A 5 -47.77 -44.03 20.47
N LEU A 6 -46.82 -43.62 21.31
CA LEU A 6 -46.00 -42.42 21.17
C LEU A 6 -45.29 -42.42 19.82
N ARG A 7 -45.35 -41.31 19.08
CA ARG A 7 -44.43 -41.02 17.99
C ARG A 7 -43.23 -40.25 18.53
N PHE A 8 -42.04 -40.80 18.26
CA PHE A 8 -40.74 -40.23 18.58
C PHE A 8 -40.54 -38.87 17.91
N ALA A 9 -40.04 -37.90 18.68
CA ALA A 9 -39.62 -36.59 18.20
C ALA A 9 -38.36 -36.73 17.34
N MET A 10 -38.41 -36.24 16.11
CA MET A 10 -37.26 -36.09 15.23
C MET A 10 -36.63 -34.74 15.55
N ILE A 11 -35.61 -34.74 16.43
CA ILE A 11 -34.79 -33.56 16.70
C ILE A 11 -33.89 -33.37 15.47
N THR A 12 -34.29 -32.46 14.59
CA THR A 12 -33.45 -31.99 13.49
C THR A 12 -32.34 -31.14 14.11
N VAL A 13 -31.13 -31.71 14.20
CA VAL A 13 -29.93 -30.98 14.57
C VAL A 13 -29.63 -30.02 13.41
N PHE A 14 -30.03 -28.76 13.57
CA PHE A 14 -29.51 -27.67 12.75
C PHE A 14 -28.02 -27.56 13.06
N LEU A 15 -27.17 -28.02 12.12
CA LEU A 15 -25.75 -27.71 12.13
C LEU A 15 -25.61 -26.18 12.06
N LEU A 16 -25.13 -25.59 13.15
CA LEU A 16 -24.63 -24.22 13.17
C LEU A 16 -23.45 -24.14 12.21
N CYS A 17 -23.63 -23.44 11.09
CA CYS A 17 -22.53 -22.93 10.28
C CYS A 17 -22.07 -21.61 10.90
N GLU A 18 -21.33 -21.71 12.00
CA GLU A 18 -20.33 -20.70 12.39
C GLU A 18 -19.01 -21.19 11.74
N SER A 19 -18.16 -20.43 11.06
CA SER A 19 -17.96 -18.98 10.99
C SER A 19 -16.89 -18.72 9.92
N VAL A 20 -17.13 -17.85 8.93
CA VAL A 20 -16.04 -17.20 8.15
C VAL A 20 -16.31 -15.70 7.91
N ALA A 21 -17.41 -15.15 8.41
CA ALA A 21 -17.86 -13.81 8.05
C ALA A 21 -17.30 -12.58 8.82
N PRO A 22 -16.59 -12.65 9.97
CA PRO A 22 -16.18 -11.42 10.66
C PRO A 22 -15.03 -10.66 9.97
N SER A 23 -14.13 -11.36 9.29
CA SER A 23 -12.83 -10.78 8.87
C SER A 23 -12.95 -9.93 7.59
N ILE A 24 -13.76 -10.37 6.64
CA ILE A 24 -13.83 -9.76 5.30
C ILE A 24 -14.66 -8.46 5.31
N LEU A 25 -15.65 -8.35 6.20
CA LEU A 25 -16.54 -7.18 6.28
C LEU A 25 -15.89 -5.94 6.94
N LYS A 26 -14.75 -6.09 7.62
CA LYS A 26 -14.00 -4.97 8.21
C LYS A 26 -13.43 -4.01 7.17
N TYR A 27 -13.22 -4.48 5.93
CA TYR A 27 -12.57 -3.72 4.86
C TYR A 27 -13.54 -3.46 3.70
N ALA A 28 -14.67 -2.80 4.02
CA ALA A 28 -15.67 -2.40 3.03
C ALA A 28 -15.12 -1.44 1.95
N HIS A 29 -13.95 -0.83 2.19
CA HIS A 29 -13.16 -0.12 1.20
C HIS A 29 -11.78 -0.79 1.06
N SER A 30 -11.45 -1.28 -0.13
CA SER A 30 -10.11 -1.76 -0.43
C SER A 30 -9.17 -0.56 -0.59
N PHE A 31 -8.08 -0.56 0.17
CA PHE A 31 -6.98 0.39 -0.06
C PHE A 31 -6.33 0.03 -1.39
N LYS A 32 -6.24 0.98 -2.31
CA LYS A 32 -5.54 0.76 -3.58
C LYS A 32 -4.09 1.15 -3.38
N ILE A 33 -3.17 0.24 -3.69
CA ILE A 33 -1.76 0.58 -3.79
C ILE A 33 -1.62 1.49 -5.01
N PRO A 34 -1.17 2.75 -4.85
CA PRO A 34 -0.96 3.63 -5.98
C PRO A 34 0.10 3.07 -6.91
N ASP A 35 -0.09 3.32 -8.20
CA ASP A 35 0.92 3.10 -9.23
C ASP A 35 2.15 3.96 -8.94
N THR A 36 3.34 3.53 -9.38
CA THR A 36 4.57 4.30 -9.13
C THR A 36 4.65 5.57 -9.99
N ASP A 37 3.72 5.69 -10.95
CA ASP A 37 3.66 6.66 -12.05
C ASP A 37 4.85 6.56 -13.01
N GLN A 38 5.66 5.50 -12.92
CA GLN A 38 6.67 5.20 -13.92
C GLN A 38 5.99 4.93 -15.26
N ARG A 39 6.29 5.75 -16.28
CA ARG A 39 5.73 5.63 -17.64
C ARG A 39 6.77 5.26 -18.69
N ARG A 40 8.02 5.12 -18.28
CA ARG A 40 9.14 4.80 -19.16
C ARG A 40 9.50 3.33 -19.01
N CYS A 41 9.98 2.75 -20.10
CA CYS A 41 10.47 1.38 -20.13
C CYS A 41 11.90 1.39 -20.66
N PHE A 42 12.72 0.44 -20.20
CA PHE A 42 14.14 0.38 -20.52
C PHE A 42 14.53 -1.00 -21.02
N GLN A 43 15.47 -1.07 -21.95
CA GLN A 43 16.00 -2.37 -22.37
C GLN A 43 16.96 -2.95 -21.32
N ALA A 44 16.97 -4.28 -21.18
CA ALA A 44 17.83 -4.98 -20.22
C ALA A 44 19.30 -5.09 -20.65
N LEU A 45 19.65 -4.69 -21.88
CA LEU A 45 20.99 -4.81 -22.44
C LEU A 45 21.64 -3.44 -22.56
N TYR A 46 22.96 -3.39 -22.30
CA TYR A 46 23.76 -2.20 -22.52
C TYR A 46 23.53 -1.67 -23.96
N PRO A 47 23.25 -0.35 -24.13
CA PRO A 47 23.46 0.74 -23.18
C PRO A 47 22.31 1.08 -22.21
N TYR A 48 21.31 0.21 -22.03
CA TYR A 48 20.16 0.40 -21.11
C TYR A 48 19.24 1.59 -21.47
N ASP A 49 19.15 1.89 -22.77
CA ASP A 49 18.33 2.99 -23.27
C ASP A 49 16.83 2.85 -22.94
N GLU A 50 16.15 3.99 -22.91
CA GLU A 50 14.69 4.07 -22.90
C GLU A 50 14.12 3.49 -24.22
N ILE A 51 13.10 2.65 -24.11
CA ILE A 51 12.39 2.01 -25.22
C ILE A 51 10.90 2.37 -25.15
N THR A 52 10.21 2.18 -26.27
CA THR A 52 8.74 2.16 -26.23
C THR A 52 8.29 1.01 -25.33
N CYS A 53 7.39 1.31 -24.40
CA CYS A 53 6.85 0.30 -23.50
C CYS A 53 6.18 -0.84 -24.28
N PRO A 54 6.54 -2.11 -24.01
CA PRO A 54 5.83 -3.24 -24.57
C PRO A 54 4.34 -3.18 -24.21
N ALA A 55 3.49 -3.74 -25.07
CA ALA A 55 2.05 -3.73 -24.80
C ALA A 55 1.73 -4.50 -23.50
N SER A 56 0.70 -4.05 -22.77
CA SER A 56 0.18 -4.77 -21.61
C SER A 56 -0.13 -6.24 -21.95
N GLY A 57 0.28 -7.17 -21.09
CA GLY A 57 0.18 -8.61 -21.34
C GLY A 57 1.31 -9.20 -22.20
N ASN A 58 2.26 -8.39 -22.66
CA ASN A 58 3.55 -8.89 -23.17
C ASN A 58 4.41 -9.35 -21.98
N PRO A 59 5.16 -10.46 -22.10
CA PRO A 59 6.07 -10.89 -21.03
C PRO A 59 7.12 -9.83 -20.66
N LEU A 60 7.56 -9.03 -21.63
CA LEU A 60 8.49 -7.93 -21.42
C LEU A 60 7.83 -6.62 -20.94
N ALA A 61 6.52 -6.61 -20.70
CA ALA A 61 5.83 -5.44 -20.18
C ALA A 61 6.42 -5.06 -18.81
N GLN A 62 6.72 -3.77 -18.66
CA GLN A 62 7.27 -3.18 -17.45
C GLN A 62 6.21 -2.31 -16.78
N ASP A 63 6.55 -1.64 -15.68
CA ASP A 63 5.61 -0.78 -14.96
C ASP A 63 4.96 0.27 -15.88
N GLY A 64 5.76 0.93 -16.73
CA GLY A 64 5.25 1.89 -17.73
C GLY A 64 4.36 1.30 -18.83
N SER A 65 4.18 -0.02 -18.88
CA SER A 65 3.24 -0.70 -19.77
C SER A 65 1.83 -0.81 -19.17
N TYR A 66 1.67 -0.50 -17.88
CA TYR A 66 0.42 -0.58 -17.14
C TYR A 66 0.07 0.80 -16.57
N ILE A 67 -1.23 1.11 -16.50
CA ILE A 67 -1.75 2.26 -15.76
C ILE A 67 -2.93 1.74 -14.97
N THR A 68 -2.72 1.44 -13.69
CA THR A 68 -3.77 0.80 -12.88
C THR A 68 -4.41 1.81 -11.93
N TYR A 69 -3.59 2.45 -11.08
CA TYR A 69 -4.03 3.39 -10.06
C TYR A 69 -3.09 4.60 -10.00
N PRO A 70 -3.07 5.45 -11.05
CA PRO A 70 -2.17 6.61 -11.08
C PRO A 70 -2.33 7.45 -9.82
N LEU A 71 -1.25 8.11 -9.40
CA LEU A 71 -1.28 9.00 -8.24
C LEU A 71 -2.43 10.01 -8.38
N SER A 72 -3.36 9.99 -7.42
CA SER A 72 -4.62 10.72 -7.53
C SER A 72 -4.91 11.47 -6.23
N TYR A 73 -4.93 12.80 -6.33
CA TYR A 73 -5.03 13.69 -5.17
C TYR A 73 -6.09 14.77 -5.35
N THR A 74 -6.71 15.16 -4.24
CA THR A 74 -7.69 16.25 -4.18
C THR A 74 -7.23 17.29 -3.16
N ASP A 75 -7.14 18.56 -3.57
CA ASP A 75 -6.86 19.67 -2.65
C ASP A 75 -8.17 20.05 -1.98
N ASN A 76 -8.19 19.93 -0.65
CA ASN A 76 -9.40 20.20 0.13
C ASN A 76 -9.59 21.71 0.42
N GLY A 77 -8.67 22.58 -0.04
CA GLY A 77 -8.76 24.04 0.14
C GLY A 77 -8.54 24.54 1.57
N ASN A 78 -8.27 23.62 2.51
CA ASN A 78 -8.14 23.88 3.95
C ASN A 78 -6.74 23.54 4.50
N GLY A 79 -5.74 23.43 3.61
CA GLY A 79 -4.38 23.04 3.94
C GLY A 79 -4.14 21.52 3.98
N THR A 80 -5.09 20.71 3.53
CA THR A 80 -4.98 19.25 3.46
C THR A 80 -5.15 18.72 2.02
N VAL A 81 -4.66 17.52 1.78
CA VAL A 81 -4.80 16.80 0.50
C VAL A 81 -5.40 15.43 0.78
N SER A 82 -6.47 15.07 0.08
CA SER A 82 -7.00 13.71 0.08
C SER A 82 -6.27 12.88 -0.97
N ASP A 83 -5.84 11.68 -0.59
CA ASP A 83 -5.33 10.65 -1.50
C ASP A 83 -6.48 9.72 -1.89
N ASN A 84 -6.84 9.76 -3.17
CA ASN A 84 -8.03 9.08 -3.68
C ASN A 84 -7.82 7.56 -3.88
N ASN A 85 -6.58 7.07 -3.80
CA ASN A 85 -6.26 5.65 -3.89
C ASN A 85 -6.28 5.00 -2.50
N THR A 86 -5.69 5.69 -1.52
CA THR A 86 -5.51 5.15 -0.16
C THR A 86 -6.65 5.52 0.78
N GLY A 87 -7.40 6.58 0.47
CA GLY A 87 -8.42 7.17 1.34
C GLY A 87 -7.83 7.98 2.50
N LEU A 88 -6.51 8.16 2.55
CA LEU A 88 -5.83 8.94 3.57
C LEU A 88 -5.95 10.43 3.28
N THR A 89 -5.83 11.24 4.34
CA THR A 89 -5.71 12.69 4.21
C THR A 89 -4.36 13.14 4.76
N TRP A 90 -3.67 13.96 4.00
CA TRP A 90 -2.31 14.41 4.28
C TRP A 90 -2.26 15.89 4.57
N GLN A 91 -1.33 16.30 5.43
CA GLN A 91 -0.91 17.69 5.53
C GLN A 91 -0.40 18.12 4.16
N ARG A 92 -0.91 19.23 3.61
CA ARG A 92 -0.53 19.69 2.25
C ARG A 92 0.82 20.37 2.23
N LYS A 93 1.09 21.24 3.21
CA LYS A 93 2.33 22.00 3.34
C LYS A 93 3.03 21.55 4.61
N ASP A 94 4.18 20.89 4.48
CA ASP A 94 5.02 20.65 5.65
C ASP A 94 5.57 21.98 6.19
N ASP A 95 6.03 21.95 7.44
CA ASP A 95 6.55 23.14 8.10
C ASP A 95 8.05 23.37 7.89
N SER A 96 8.68 22.56 7.03
CA SER A 96 10.09 22.62 6.66
C SER A 96 11.06 22.61 7.85
N LYS A 97 10.68 21.95 8.95
CA LYS A 97 11.55 21.75 10.12
C LYS A 97 11.88 20.28 10.29
N THR A 98 13.16 19.99 10.46
CA THR A 98 13.63 18.69 10.90
C THR A 98 13.38 18.53 12.39
N ARG A 99 13.13 17.29 12.83
CA ARG A 99 12.81 16.95 14.21
C ARG A 99 13.47 15.65 14.60
N THR A 100 13.71 15.42 15.89
CA THR A 100 13.94 14.06 16.37
C THR A 100 12.69 13.20 16.14
N TRP A 101 12.82 11.88 16.14
CA TRP A 101 11.67 10.99 15.97
C TRP A 101 10.58 11.22 17.05
N ALA A 102 10.96 11.46 18.31
CA ALA A 102 10.02 11.73 19.39
C ALA A 102 9.28 13.07 19.20
N ASP A 103 10.00 14.11 18.79
CA ASP A 103 9.41 15.41 18.48
C ASP A 103 8.52 15.37 17.23
N ALA A 104 8.84 14.51 16.26
CA ALA A 104 8.05 14.29 15.06
C ALA A 104 6.67 13.69 15.39
N SER A 105 6.65 12.65 16.23
CA SER A 105 5.40 12.06 16.73
C SER A 105 4.57 13.09 17.51
N THR A 106 5.22 13.83 18.42
CA THR A 106 4.59 14.90 19.21
C THR A 106 4.04 16.02 18.33
N TYR A 107 4.76 16.42 17.28
CA TYR A 107 4.31 17.44 16.34
C TYR A 107 3.01 17.02 15.64
N CYS A 108 2.96 15.80 15.08
CA CYS A 108 1.75 15.35 14.41
C CYS A 108 0.59 15.20 15.39
N ALA A 109 0.80 14.63 16.57
CA ALA A 109 -0.26 14.46 17.56
C ALA A 109 -0.88 15.79 18.06
N ASN A 110 -0.12 16.90 17.99
CA ASN A 110 -0.60 18.23 18.38
C ASN A 110 -1.03 19.11 17.20
N LEU A 111 -0.90 18.63 15.96
CA LEU A 111 -1.24 19.42 14.78
C LEU A 111 -2.76 19.65 14.73
N LYS A 112 -3.17 20.91 14.57
CA LYS A 112 -4.56 21.30 14.27
C LYS A 112 -4.59 21.93 12.88
N LEU A 113 -5.17 21.23 11.92
CA LEU A 113 -5.16 21.63 10.51
C LEU A 113 -6.41 21.12 9.79
N GLY A 114 -7.01 21.96 8.94
CA GLY A 114 -8.18 21.58 8.15
C GLY A 114 -9.42 21.22 8.98
N ASN A 115 -9.58 21.79 10.18
CA ASN A 115 -10.59 21.42 11.18
C ASN A 115 -10.44 19.99 11.74
N HIS A 116 -9.22 19.46 11.75
CA HIS A 116 -8.89 18.15 12.30
C HIS A 116 -7.75 18.23 13.31
N ASP A 117 -7.78 17.35 14.31
CA ASP A 117 -6.82 17.21 15.40
C ASP A 117 -6.40 15.74 15.66
N ASP A 118 -6.78 14.81 14.79
CA ASP A 118 -6.46 13.37 14.80
C ASP A 118 -5.26 13.03 13.90
N TRP A 119 -4.32 13.96 13.79
CA TRP A 119 -3.13 13.80 12.96
C TRP A 119 -2.10 12.88 13.62
N ARG A 120 -1.41 12.10 12.79
CA ARG A 120 -0.37 11.15 13.23
C ARG A 120 0.81 11.13 12.29
N LEU A 121 1.91 10.57 12.78
CA LEU A 121 3.05 10.22 11.96
C LEU A 121 2.66 9.06 11.02
N PRO A 122 3.08 9.08 9.73
CA PRO A 122 2.76 8.02 8.79
C PRO A 122 3.60 6.76 9.07
N SER A 123 3.03 5.61 8.74
CA SER A 123 3.82 4.39 8.56
C SER A 123 4.69 4.48 7.31
N MET A 124 5.65 3.57 7.19
CA MET A 124 6.53 3.47 6.03
C MET A 124 5.73 3.25 4.73
N ASP A 125 4.78 2.31 4.74
CA ASP A 125 3.97 1.98 3.55
C ASP A 125 3.10 3.16 3.10
N GLU A 126 2.53 3.91 4.06
CA GLU A 126 1.76 5.12 3.75
C GLU A 126 2.66 6.21 3.13
N LEU A 127 3.87 6.41 3.65
CA LEU A 127 4.76 7.44 3.14
C LEU A 127 5.34 7.06 1.76
N MET A 128 5.59 5.77 1.52
CA MET A 128 5.94 5.25 0.19
C MET A 128 4.80 5.44 -0.83
N SER A 129 3.53 5.34 -0.40
CA SER A 129 2.38 5.49 -1.29
C SER A 129 2.21 6.89 -1.90
N ILE A 130 2.97 7.89 -1.42
CA ILE A 130 2.98 9.24 -1.99
C ILE A 130 4.31 9.59 -2.67
N VAL A 131 5.22 8.62 -2.85
CA VAL A 131 6.42 8.80 -3.67
C VAL A 131 6.03 8.72 -5.14
N ASP A 132 6.51 9.66 -5.93
CA ASP A 132 6.36 9.71 -7.38
C ASP A 132 7.67 9.26 -8.02
N TYR A 133 7.71 8.01 -8.50
CA TYR A 133 8.91 7.40 -9.09
C TYR A 133 9.10 7.77 -10.56
N ALA A 134 8.18 8.55 -11.16
CA ALA A 134 8.37 9.15 -12.47
C ALA A 134 9.36 10.33 -12.42
N ILE A 135 9.52 10.94 -11.24
CA ILE A 135 10.45 12.05 -11.01
C ILE A 135 11.84 11.47 -10.72
N PRO A 136 12.84 11.69 -11.59
CA PRO A 136 14.18 11.18 -11.35
C PRO A 136 14.87 11.92 -10.21
N ALA A 137 15.79 11.23 -9.53
CA ALA A 137 16.67 11.87 -8.56
C ALA A 137 17.63 12.87 -9.26
N PRO A 138 17.97 14.00 -8.62
CA PRO A 138 17.49 14.43 -7.30
C PRO A 138 16.07 15.01 -7.35
N GLY A 139 15.25 14.62 -6.37
CA GLY A 139 13.85 15.02 -6.24
C GLY A 139 13.59 16.50 -5.86
N PRO A 140 12.45 16.83 -5.23
CA PRO A 140 11.61 15.92 -4.45
C PRO A 140 10.72 15.02 -5.31
N THR A 141 10.81 13.69 -5.11
CA THR A 141 10.08 12.64 -5.82
C THR A 141 8.66 12.50 -5.27
N ILE A 142 7.85 13.54 -5.44
CA ILE A 142 6.48 13.64 -4.92
C ILE A 142 5.63 14.55 -5.79
N HIS A 143 4.34 14.22 -5.90
CA HIS A 143 3.40 15.01 -6.69
C HIS A 143 3.26 16.45 -6.19
N SER A 144 3.04 17.39 -7.13
CA SER A 144 3.03 18.84 -6.87
C SER A 144 1.93 19.33 -5.91
N PHE A 145 0.95 18.48 -5.56
CA PHE A 145 -0.05 18.79 -4.52
C PHE A 145 0.59 18.98 -3.14
N PHE A 146 1.67 18.24 -2.87
CA PHE A 146 2.43 18.31 -1.63
C PHE A 146 3.45 19.45 -1.70
N LYS A 147 3.14 20.54 -1.00
CA LYS A 147 3.97 21.74 -0.97
C LYS A 147 5.05 21.62 0.10
N ASN A 148 6.15 22.35 -0.11
CA ASN A 148 7.32 22.44 0.76
C ASN A 148 8.16 21.17 0.93
N THR A 149 7.80 20.06 0.30
CA THR A 149 8.58 18.83 0.41
C THR A 149 10.04 19.06 0.02
N LYS A 150 10.96 18.60 0.85
CA LYS A 150 12.40 18.64 0.61
C LYS A 150 12.85 17.32 0.02
N ALA A 151 13.83 17.34 -0.87
CA ALA A 151 14.55 16.16 -1.34
C ALA A 151 15.43 15.61 -0.21
N SER A 152 14.81 15.00 0.80
CA SER A 152 15.45 14.54 2.03
C SER A 152 14.59 13.49 2.74
N GLU A 153 15.10 12.97 3.85
CA GLU A 153 14.44 11.99 4.70
C GLU A 153 13.24 12.59 5.46
N TYR A 154 12.17 11.81 5.54
CA TYR A 154 10.96 12.08 6.31
C TYR A 154 10.67 10.91 7.24
N TRP A 155 10.36 11.21 8.50
CA TRP A 155 10.13 10.19 9.52
C TRP A 155 8.89 9.33 9.27
N THR A 156 9.00 8.07 9.66
CA THR A 156 7.91 7.11 9.77
C THR A 156 7.72 6.66 11.22
N THR A 157 6.64 5.94 11.52
CA THR A 157 6.38 5.37 12.85
C THR A 157 7.39 4.35 13.36
N ALA A 158 8.30 3.82 12.53
CA ALA A 158 9.15 2.67 12.88
C ALA A 158 10.64 2.99 13.14
N TYR A 159 10.99 4.23 13.53
CA TYR A 159 12.38 4.72 13.52
C TYR A 159 13.08 4.55 12.14
N ARG A 160 12.28 4.62 11.08
CA ARG A 160 12.70 4.58 9.67
C ARG A 160 12.39 5.89 8.99
N SER A 161 13.00 6.13 7.84
CA SER A 161 12.70 7.27 6.99
C SER A 161 12.43 6.84 5.55
N VAL A 162 11.64 7.66 4.85
CA VAL A 162 11.54 7.63 3.38
C VAL A 162 12.22 8.90 2.86
N ASN A 163 13.11 8.76 1.90
CA ASN A 163 13.86 9.87 1.32
C ASN A 163 13.21 10.32 0.02
N PHE A 164 12.66 11.54 -0.01
CA PHE A 164 12.09 12.10 -1.23
C PHE A 164 13.15 12.60 -2.22
N ASN A 165 14.44 12.40 -1.97
CA ASN A 165 15.46 12.63 -3.00
C ASN A 165 15.39 11.58 -4.13
N ASP A 166 15.09 10.33 -3.78
CA ASP A 166 15.18 9.16 -4.67
C ASP A 166 14.14 8.07 -4.39
N GLY A 167 13.27 8.25 -3.39
CA GLY A 167 12.27 7.27 -2.97
C GLY A 167 12.83 6.14 -2.10
N ALA A 168 14.08 6.23 -1.62
CA ALA A 168 14.69 5.18 -0.81
C ALA A 168 14.13 5.11 0.61
N VAL A 169 14.16 3.91 1.21
CA VAL A 169 13.78 3.66 2.60
C VAL A 169 15.02 3.33 3.43
N TYR A 170 15.16 3.98 4.60
CA TYR A 170 16.24 3.70 5.53
C TYR A 170 15.73 3.12 6.85
N TYR A 171 16.23 1.93 7.22
CA TYR A 171 15.73 1.12 8.33
C TYR A 171 16.18 1.55 9.74
N TYR A 172 17.30 2.26 9.85
CA TYR A 172 17.89 2.66 11.13
C TYR A 172 18.24 4.15 11.12
N SER A 173 17.22 4.95 10.84
CA SER A 173 17.37 6.39 10.67
C SER A 173 17.62 7.07 12.03
N ARG A 174 18.52 8.05 12.06
CA ARG A 174 19.00 8.72 13.28
C ARG A 174 19.17 10.21 13.01
N GLY A 175 19.05 11.01 14.08
CA GLY A 175 19.24 12.45 14.00
C GLY A 175 17.92 13.18 13.83
N GLN A 176 17.85 14.09 12.86
CA GLN A 176 16.65 14.88 12.62
C GLN A 176 16.22 14.82 11.16
N HIS A 177 14.94 14.56 10.93
CA HIS A 177 14.34 14.44 9.60
C HIS A 177 13.04 15.24 9.53
N TYR A 178 12.59 15.52 8.31
CA TYR A 178 11.33 16.25 8.08
C TYR A 178 10.12 15.39 8.45
N VAL A 179 8.96 16.03 8.54
CA VAL A 179 7.71 15.38 8.94
C VAL A 179 6.58 15.86 8.05
N ARG A 180 5.77 14.93 7.58
CA ARG A 180 4.48 15.20 6.95
C ARG A 180 3.43 14.35 7.63
N CYS A 181 2.48 14.99 8.28
CA CYS A 181 1.46 14.28 9.05
C CYS A 181 0.35 13.74 8.14
N VAL A 182 -0.23 12.62 8.56
CA VAL A 182 -1.33 11.93 7.89
C VAL A 182 -2.46 11.68 8.88
N ARG A 183 -3.69 11.52 8.38
CA ARG A 183 -4.85 11.08 9.15
C ARG A 183 -5.69 10.08 8.35
N GLY A 184 -6.57 9.39 9.06
CA GLY A 184 -7.36 8.27 8.53
C GLY A 184 -6.88 6.90 9.04
N THR A 185 -7.58 5.84 8.64
CA THR A 185 -7.31 4.46 9.06
C THR A 185 -5.89 4.04 8.70
N GLN A 186 -5.11 3.65 9.71
CA GLN A 186 -3.69 3.34 9.55
C GLN A 186 -3.43 2.10 8.68
N TRP A 187 -2.30 2.12 7.97
CA TRP A 187 -1.74 0.90 7.41
C TRP A 187 -1.34 -0.16 8.44
N GLN A 188 -2.00 -1.30 8.33
CA GLN A 188 -1.92 -2.60 9.00
C GLN A 188 -2.14 -3.66 7.93
N GLN A 189 -1.15 -4.51 7.72
CA GLN A 189 -1.24 -5.62 6.79
C GLN A 189 -2.01 -6.76 7.47
N GLU A 190 -2.94 -7.38 6.73
CA GLU A 190 -3.67 -8.55 7.23
C GLU A 190 -3.77 -9.57 6.10
N PHE A 191 -3.06 -10.69 6.27
CA PHE A 191 -2.99 -11.75 5.28
C PHE A 191 -3.90 -12.92 5.70
N LEU A 192 -4.65 -13.43 4.74
CA LEU A 192 -5.47 -14.64 4.88
C LEU A 192 -4.89 -15.75 4.01
N ASP A 193 -4.51 -16.86 4.63
CA ASP A 193 -4.19 -18.09 3.92
C ASP A 193 -5.46 -18.66 3.27
N MET A 194 -5.41 -18.90 1.96
CA MET A 194 -6.52 -19.43 1.17
C MET A 194 -6.54 -20.96 1.11
N GLY A 195 -5.56 -21.65 1.68
CA GLY A 195 -5.46 -23.11 1.69
C GLY A 195 -5.16 -23.74 0.32
N ASN A 196 -4.87 -22.91 -0.69
CA ASN A 196 -4.59 -23.33 -2.06
C ASN A 196 -3.18 -22.92 -2.53
N GLY A 197 -2.26 -22.70 -1.58
CA GLY A 197 -0.90 -22.21 -1.86
C GLY A 197 -0.82 -20.70 -2.09
N THR A 198 -1.90 -19.94 -1.82
CA THR A 198 -1.91 -18.48 -1.91
C THR A 198 -2.35 -17.81 -0.61
N VAL A 199 -1.83 -16.61 -0.37
CA VAL A 199 -2.28 -15.69 0.69
C VAL A 199 -2.92 -14.46 0.06
N THR A 200 -4.03 -14.00 0.61
CA THR A 200 -4.68 -12.75 0.19
C THR A 200 -4.45 -11.67 1.22
N ASP A 201 -3.90 -10.53 0.81
CA ASP A 201 -3.95 -9.30 1.62
C ASP A 201 -5.39 -8.81 1.64
N LEU A 202 -6.03 -8.88 2.81
CA LEU A 202 -7.44 -8.53 2.97
C LEU A 202 -7.74 -7.06 2.70
N ARG A 203 -6.72 -6.20 2.80
CA ARG A 203 -6.87 -4.78 2.58
C ARG A 203 -6.71 -4.39 1.12
N THR A 204 -5.65 -4.85 0.48
CA THR A 204 -5.36 -4.49 -0.92
C THR A 204 -6.09 -5.40 -1.90
N ARG A 205 -6.57 -6.57 -1.43
CA ARG A 205 -7.14 -7.65 -2.22
C ARG A 205 -6.15 -8.30 -3.19
N LEU A 206 -4.86 -7.98 -3.06
CA LEU A 206 -3.80 -8.67 -3.79
C LEU A 206 -3.63 -10.08 -3.24
N ARG A 207 -3.38 -11.02 -4.15
CA ARG A 207 -3.13 -12.42 -3.84
C ARG A 207 -1.70 -12.78 -4.23
N TRP A 208 -1.01 -13.44 -3.32
CA TRP A 208 0.41 -13.79 -3.43
C TRP A 208 0.56 -15.30 -3.27
N GLN A 209 1.53 -15.90 -3.97
CA GLN A 209 1.92 -17.28 -3.71
C GLN A 209 2.58 -17.42 -2.34
N GLN A 210 2.40 -18.56 -1.68
CA GLN A 210 3.05 -18.86 -0.39
C GLN A 210 4.45 -19.44 -0.54
N GLY A 211 4.64 -20.32 -1.52
CA GLY A 211 5.90 -21.03 -1.76
C GLY A 211 6.75 -20.30 -2.78
N GLU A 212 8.04 -20.13 -2.49
CA GLU A 212 9.00 -19.57 -3.43
C GLU A 212 9.90 -20.66 -4.01
N PRO A 213 10.17 -20.64 -5.32
CA PRO A 213 11.00 -21.65 -6.00
C PRO A 213 12.51 -21.40 -5.84
N GLY A 214 12.93 -20.40 -5.05
CA GLY A 214 14.31 -19.94 -4.94
C GLY A 214 14.66 -18.80 -5.90
N SER A 215 15.93 -18.40 -5.94
CA SER A 215 16.38 -17.28 -6.77
C SER A 215 16.38 -17.61 -8.27
N MET A 216 16.00 -16.63 -9.08
CA MET A 216 15.87 -16.77 -10.53
C MET A 216 16.47 -15.56 -11.25
N THR A 217 16.89 -15.75 -12.50
CA THR A 217 17.13 -14.63 -13.42
C THR A 217 15.79 -13.99 -13.81
N TRP A 218 15.82 -12.75 -14.28
CA TRP A 218 14.59 -12.01 -14.63
C TRP A 218 13.66 -12.80 -15.57
N ASP A 219 14.19 -13.36 -16.67
CA ASP A 219 13.37 -14.12 -17.64
C ASP A 219 12.76 -15.39 -17.03
N LYS A 220 13.49 -16.04 -16.11
CA LYS A 220 13.01 -17.24 -15.41
C LYS A 220 11.93 -16.91 -14.39
N ALA A 221 12.10 -15.80 -13.66
CA ALA A 221 11.11 -15.33 -12.69
C ALA A 221 9.81 -14.95 -13.40
N LEU A 222 9.90 -14.22 -14.51
CA LEU A 222 8.76 -13.87 -15.34
C LEU A 222 8.03 -15.12 -15.87
N SER A 223 8.77 -16.03 -16.52
CA SER A 223 8.19 -17.28 -17.03
C SER A 223 7.55 -18.12 -15.94
N TYR A 224 8.15 -18.14 -14.75
CA TYR A 224 7.59 -18.81 -13.58
C TYR A 224 6.25 -18.18 -13.18
N CYS A 225 6.20 -16.85 -13.02
CA CYS A 225 4.98 -16.13 -12.65
C CYS A 225 3.85 -16.31 -13.67
N GLU A 226 4.14 -16.24 -14.97
CA GLU A 226 3.15 -16.43 -16.05
C GLU A 226 2.65 -17.88 -16.14
N GLY A 227 3.48 -18.86 -15.74
CA GLY A 227 3.15 -20.27 -15.72
C GLY A 227 2.47 -20.76 -14.44
N LEU A 228 2.23 -19.88 -13.45
CA LEU A 228 1.61 -20.28 -12.18
C LEU A 228 0.16 -20.75 -12.41
N SER A 229 -0.09 -22.01 -12.06
CA SER A 229 -1.44 -22.58 -11.94
C SER A 229 -2.07 -22.37 -10.55
N LEU A 230 -1.39 -21.63 -9.68
CA LEU A 230 -1.91 -21.29 -8.36
C LEU A 230 -3.15 -20.40 -8.53
N ALA A 231 -4.20 -20.75 -7.78
CA ALA A 231 -5.51 -20.10 -7.88
C ALA A 231 -6.21 -20.22 -9.24
N HIS A 232 -6.28 -21.44 -9.81
CA HIS A 232 -7.41 -21.79 -10.67
C HIS A 232 -8.73 -21.50 -9.91
N LEU A 233 -9.45 -20.47 -10.37
CA LEU A 233 -10.87 -20.30 -10.13
C LEU A 233 -11.61 -20.84 -11.36
#